data_AF-A0A228HTT9-F1
#
_entry.id   AF-A0A228HTT9-F1
#
_cell.length_a   1.000
_cell.length_b   1.000
_cell.length_c   1.000
_cell.angle_alpha   90.00
_cell.angle_beta   90.00
_cell.angle_gamma   90.00
#
_symmetry.space_group_name_H-M   'P 1'
#
loop_
_entity.id
_entity.type
_entity.pdbx_description
1 polymer ?
#
loop_
_entity_poly.entity_id
_entity_poly.type
_entity_poly.pdbx_seq_one_letter_code
_entity_poly.pdbx_strand_id
1 'polypeptide(L)' 'MLLIHIDAAYFHCSKAIVRSRLLDPGARIERDRLPSAGAMHRRLSGGTFDGDSYDRDLPARTVAGLY' A
#
# COMPACT_ATOMS: atom_id res chain seq x y z
N MET A 1 -9.09 16.88 -22.71
CA MET A 1 -9.05 17.53 -21.38
C MET A 1 -9.57 16.51 -20.37
N LEU A 2 -8.82 16.22 -19.32
CA LEU A 2 -9.23 15.29 -18.26
C LEU A 2 -9.71 16.11 -17.05
N LEU A 3 -10.97 15.92 -16.64
CA LEU A 3 -11.54 16.53 -15.44
C LEU A 3 -11.70 15.42 -14.39
N ILE A 4 -11.13 15.61 -13.21
CA ILE A 4 -11.15 14.63 -12.12
C ILE A 4 -11.89 15.24 -10.94
N HIS A 5 -12.94 14.57 -10.47
CA HIS A 5 -13.61 14.89 -9.21
C HIS A 5 -12.92 14.14 -8.05
N ILE A 6 -12.68 14.82 -6.93
CA ILE A 6 -12.01 14.25 -5.77
C ILE A 6 -12.99 14.25 -4.59
N ASP A 7 -13.43 13.06 -4.17
CA ASP A 7 -14.35 12.90 -3.03
C ASP A 7 -13.66 13.05 -1.68
N ALA A 8 -12.40 12.58 -1.57
CA ALA A 8 -11.62 12.62 -0.33
C ALA A 8 -10.11 12.73 -0.61
N ALA A 9 -9.37 13.33 0.33
CA ALA A 9 -7.92 13.42 0.31
C ALA A 9 -7.34 13.01 1.67
N TYR A 10 -6.34 12.13 1.66
CA TYR A 10 -5.68 11.61 2.86
C TYR A 10 -4.22 12.06 2.92
N PHE A 11 -3.74 12.40 4.12
CA PHE A 11 -2.35 12.76 4.33
C PHE A 11 -1.50 11.53 4.60
N HIS A 12 -0.41 11.39 3.85
CA HIS A 12 0.63 10.40 4.12
C HIS A 12 1.89 11.08 4.66
N CYS A 13 2.75 10.30 5.33
CA CYS A 13 4.05 10.78 5.78
C CYS A 13 4.88 11.28 4.59
N SER A 14 5.17 12.60 4.55
CA SER A 14 5.90 13.23 3.45
C SER A 14 7.25 12.55 3.16
N LYS A 15 7.98 12.16 4.22
CA LYS A 15 9.25 11.44 4.09
C LYS A 15 9.10 10.10 3.36
N ALA A 16 8.01 9.38 3.56
CA ALA A 16 7.78 8.09 2.91
C ALA A 16 7.52 8.25 1.41
N ILE A 17 6.72 9.24 1.01
CA ILE A 17 6.44 9.54 -0.40
C ILE A 17 7.72 9.95 -1.13
N VAL A 18 8.55 10.82 -0.54
CA VAL A 18 9.82 11.25 -1.14
C VAL A 18 10.80 10.08 -1.26
N ARG A 19 11.01 9.30 -0.18
CA ARG A 19 11.99 8.19 -0.17
C ARG A 19 11.60 7.05 -1.10
N SER A 20 10.31 6.77 -1.27
CA SER A 20 9.83 5.72 -2.18
C SER A 20 9.86 6.12 -3.65
N ARG A 21 10.10 7.41 -3.96
CA ARG A 21 10.01 7.95 -5.32
C ARG A 21 8.66 7.64 -5.97
N LEU A 22 7.57 7.62 -5.18
CA LEU A 22 6.25 7.18 -5.64
C LEU A 22 5.75 7.93 -6.89
N LEU A 23 6.12 9.21 -7.02
CA LEU A 23 5.70 10.07 -8.11
C LEU A 23 6.60 10.00 -9.36
N ASP A 24 7.76 9.33 -9.27
CA ASP A 24 8.70 9.15 -10.38
C ASP A 24 8.24 7.99 -11.28
N PRO A 25 7.88 8.24 -12.55
CA PRO A 25 7.47 7.18 -13.46
C PRO A 25 8.55 6.10 -13.67
N GLY A 26 9.83 6.47 -13.61
CA GLY A 26 10.95 5.54 -13.79
C GLY A 26 11.17 4.62 -12.59
N ALA A 27 10.56 4.91 -11.44
CA ALA A 27 10.58 4.06 -10.25
C ALA A 27 9.43 3.04 -10.21
N ARG A 28 8.51 3.08 -11.18
CA ARG A 28 7.37 2.15 -11.25
C ARG A 28 7.85 0.78 -11.73
N ILE A 29 7.44 -0.25 -11.01
CA ILE A 29 7.68 -1.64 -11.37
C ILE A 29 6.34 -2.32 -11.68
N GLU A 30 6.40 -3.41 -12.44
CA GLU A 30 5.22 -4.25 -12.65
C GLU A 30 4.67 -4.75 -11.31
N ARG A 31 3.35 -4.78 -11.19
CA ARG A 31 2.68 -5.04 -9.92
C ARG A 31 2.99 -6.44 -9.39
N ASP A 32 3.19 -7.41 -10.28
CA ASP A 32 3.54 -8.80 -9.96
C ASP A 32 4.94 -8.93 -9.33
N ARG A 33 5.86 -7.99 -9.60
CA ARG A 33 7.21 -7.95 -9.01
C ARG A 33 7.21 -7.46 -7.57
N LEU A 34 6.18 -6.72 -7.15
CA LEU A 34 6.06 -6.23 -5.79
C LEU A 34 5.30 -7.25 -4.92
N PRO A 35 5.91 -7.81 -3.86
CA PRO A 35 5.19 -8.66 -2.92
C PRO A 35 4.03 -7.90 -2.25
N SER A 36 3.02 -8.63 -1.81
CA SER A 36 1.94 -8.05 -0.99
C SER A 36 2.47 -7.54 0.36
N ALA A 37 1.68 -6.70 1.03
CA ALA A 37 2.04 -6.18 2.35
C ALA A 37 2.17 -7.31 3.38
N GLY A 38 1.26 -8.28 3.36
CA GLY A 38 1.34 -9.48 4.18
C GLY A 38 2.58 -10.33 3.89
N ALA A 39 2.94 -10.54 2.62
CA ALA A 39 4.16 -11.27 2.26
C ALA A 39 5.44 -10.54 2.71
N MET A 40 5.50 -9.22 2.54
CA MET A 40 6.61 -8.40 3.06
C MET A 40 6.73 -8.53 4.58
N HIS A 41 5.61 -8.41 5.30
CA HIS A 41 5.60 -8.49 6.75
C HIS A 41 5.98 -9.89 7.24
N ARG A 42 5.39 -10.94 6.67
CA ARG A 42 5.74 -12.35 6.97
C ARG A 42 7.23 -12.60 6.83
N ARG A 43 7.86 -12.09 5.77
CA ARG A 43 9.31 -12.19 5.57
C ARG A 43 10.10 -11.44 6.65
N LEU A 44 9.70 -10.21 6.98
CA LEU A 44 10.38 -9.38 8.00
C LEU A 44 10.25 -9.96 9.42
N SER A 45 9.15 -10.64 9.71
CA SER A 45 8.87 -11.25 11.02
C SER A 45 9.43 -12.67 11.17
N GLY A 46 10.23 -13.16 10.21
CA GLY A 46 10.76 -14.52 10.25
C GLY A 46 9.70 -15.62 10.13
N GLY A 47 8.58 -15.32 9.46
CA GLY A 47 7.48 -16.26 9.22
C GLY A 47 6.43 -16.33 10.33
N THR A 48 6.59 -15.56 11.42
CA THR A 48 5.65 -15.57 12.56
C THR A 48 4.36 -14.80 12.31
N PHE A 49 4.36 -13.88 11.34
CA PHE A 49 3.19 -13.10 10.97
C PHE A 49 2.35 -13.80 9.90
N ASP A 50 1.05 -13.93 10.14
CA ASP A 50 0.10 -14.45 9.17
C ASP A 50 -0.20 -13.39 8.09
N GLY A 51 0.68 -13.36 7.09
CA GLY A 51 0.53 -12.49 5.92
C GLY A 51 -0.70 -12.81 5.08
N ASP A 52 -1.13 -14.08 5.04
CA ASP A 52 -2.21 -14.53 4.16
C ASP A 52 -3.56 -14.06 4.70
N SER A 53 -3.79 -14.16 6.01
CA SER A 53 -4.97 -13.54 6.63
C SER A 53 -4.90 -12.02 6.56
N TYR A 54 -3.72 -11.42 6.78
CA TYR A 54 -3.56 -9.97 6.69
C TYR A 54 -4.00 -9.43 5.33
N ASP A 55 -3.50 -10.00 4.22
CA ASP A 55 -3.83 -9.52 2.87
C ASP A 55 -5.31 -9.76 2.52
N ARG A 56 -5.90 -10.87 3.00
CA ARG A 56 -7.33 -11.18 2.79
C ARG A 56 -8.24 -10.18 3.48
N ASP A 57 -7.92 -9.82 4.72
CA ASP A 57 -8.80 -9.03 5.58
C ASP A 57 -8.57 -7.52 5.44
N LEU A 58 -7.41 -7.11 4.91
CA LEU A 58 -7.00 -5.71 4.80
C LEU A 58 -8.04 -4.82 4.09
N PRO A 59 -8.62 -5.18 2.94
CA PRO A 59 -9.57 -4.28 2.25
C PRO A 59 -10.79 -3.95 3.11
N ALA A 60 -11.40 -4.96 3.73
CA ALA A 60 -12.56 -4.77 4.59
C ALA A 60 -12.22 -3.97 5.86
N ARG A 61 -11.06 -4.26 6.48
CA ARG A 61 -10.57 -3.54 7.66
C ARG A 61 -10.25 -2.08 7.37
N THR A 62 -9.68 -1.78 6.20
CA THR A 62 -9.44 -0.40 5.77
C THR A 62 -10.77 0.33 5.72
N VAL A 63 -11.75 -0.17 4.95
CA VAL A 63 -13.06 0.50 4.82
C VAL A 63 -13.77 0.68 6.15
N ALA A 64 -13.78 -0.35 7.00
CA ALA A 64 -14.41 -0.30 8.32
C ALA A 64 -13.77 0.71 9.27
N GLY A 65 -12.50 1.07 9.07
CA GLY A 65 -11.76 2.02 9.90
C GLY A 65 -11.56 3.40 9.26
N LEU A 66 -12.20 3.69 8.11
CA LEU A 66 -12.02 4.97 7.42
C LEU A 66 -12.77 6.15 8.07
N TYR A 67 -13.61 5.92 9.09
CA TYR A 67 -14.38 6.94 9.82
C TYR A 67 -14.57 6.58 11.30
#